data_AF-A0A9E1TE65-F1
#
_entry.id   AF-A0A9E1TE65-F1
#
_cell.length_a   1.000
_cell.length_b   1.000
_cell.length_c   1.000
_cell.angle_alpha   90.00
_cell.angle_beta   90.00
_cell.angle_gamma   90.00
#
_symmetry.space_group_name_H-M   'P 1'
#
loop_
_entity.id
_entity.type
_entity.pdbx_description
1 polymer ?
#
loop_
_entity_poly.entity_id
_entity_poly.type
_entity_poly.pdbx_seq_one_letter_code
_entity_poly.pdbx_strand_id
1 'polypeptide(L)'
;MLPVTAIGGYLGSGKTTLVNHLLRNADGRKLAVLVNEFGQLPIDEDLIEAQDDTLISITGGCVCCSYGNDLIEAMMSMLRMEPRPDHIVIEASGVALPGGIAASVSLMDGFELDGVVVMTDAETVRRQAANDYIGDTIERQLSDADLVLLNKADLVSASQLQDLETWMETNAPQAGIVRTVHGEVPTSVILQGFDPDPARFSGATHDSIAAFASEVLDFSGIVDADACAQTFADPCFNLVRAKGFVPTVDGLRAIQVVGRRWAVSDAPEDAVPGVVLIAAGAKLDLAGIKKALGDSVA
;
A
#
# COMPACT_ATOMS: atom_id res chain seq x y z
N MET A 1 23.61 8.42 -7.65
CA MET A 1 23.39 7.19 -6.85
C MET A 1 22.23 6.46 -7.55
N LEU A 2 21.58 5.45 -6.98
CA LEU A 2 20.30 4.96 -7.53
C LEU A 2 19.15 5.70 -6.81
N PRO A 3 18.37 6.54 -7.49
CA PRO A 3 17.25 7.24 -6.85
C PRO A 3 16.14 6.28 -6.42
N VAL A 4 15.57 6.55 -5.25
CA VAL A 4 14.53 5.74 -4.63
C VAL A 4 13.35 6.62 -4.21
N THR A 5 12.16 6.34 -4.72
CA THR A 5 10.91 7.00 -4.29
C THR A 5 10.10 6.05 -3.42
N ALA A 6 9.72 6.49 -2.22
CA ALA A 6 8.80 5.75 -1.37
C ALA A 6 7.36 6.22 -1.64
N ILE A 7 6.47 5.29 -2.00
CA ILE A 7 5.05 5.55 -2.18
C ILE A 7 4.30 5.05 -0.94
N GLY A 8 3.66 5.98 -0.22
CA GLY A 8 2.84 5.71 0.95
C GLY A 8 1.39 6.14 0.77
N GLY A 9 0.62 6.01 1.86
CA GLY A 9 -0.78 6.41 1.91
C GLY A 9 -1.70 5.31 2.39
N TYR A 10 -2.83 5.71 2.97
CA TYR A 10 -3.71 4.78 3.67
C TYR A 10 -4.36 3.74 2.75
N LEU A 11 -4.91 2.67 3.35
CA LEU A 11 -5.56 1.58 2.63
C LEU A 11 -6.69 2.11 1.72
N GLY A 12 -6.69 1.68 0.46
CA GLY A 12 -7.71 2.07 -0.52
C GLY A 12 -7.49 3.42 -1.21
N SER A 13 -6.38 4.14 -0.96
CA SER A 13 -6.08 5.42 -1.63
C SER A 13 -5.72 5.29 -3.11
N GLY A 14 -5.31 4.10 -3.55
CA GLY A 14 -4.97 3.78 -4.95
C GLY A 14 -3.48 3.61 -5.24
N LYS A 15 -2.63 3.41 -4.21
CA LYS A 15 -1.16 3.22 -4.37
C LYS A 15 -0.78 2.20 -5.44
N THR A 16 -1.36 1.01 -5.40
CA THR A 16 -1.15 -0.01 -6.43
C THR A 16 -1.50 0.47 -7.83
N THR A 17 -2.63 1.19 -7.98
CA THR A 17 -3.02 1.78 -9.27
C THR A 17 -1.98 2.79 -9.75
N LEU A 18 -1.43 3.59 -8.84
CA LEU A 18 -0.34 4.53 -9.15
C LEU A 18 0.93 3.80 -9.59
N VAL A 19 1.32 2.74 -8.91
CA VAL A 19 2.49 1.92 -9.26
C VAL A 19 2.32 1.34 -10.66
N ASN A 20 1.16 0.75 -10.97
CA ASN A 20 0.89 0.21 -12.30
C ASN A 20 0.86 1.32 -13.36
N HIS A 21 0.34 2.50 -13.03
CA HIS A 21 0.39 3.68 -13.90
C HIS A 21 1.84 4.12 -14.18
N LEU A 22 2.71 4.17 -13.17
CA LEU A 22 4.13 4.50 -13.32
C LEU A 22 4.85 3.50 -14.23
N LEU A 23 4.59 2.20 -14.04
CA LEU A 23 5.18 1.14 -14.83
C LEU A 23 4.75 1.19 -16.31
N ARG A 24 3.48 1.48 -16.58
CA ARG A 24 2.97 1.66 -17.96
C ARG A 24 3.53 2.90 -18.65
N ASN A 25 3.83 3.95 -17.88
CA ASN A 25 4.22 5.27 -18.40
C ASN A 25 5.67 5.62 -18.04
N ALA A 26 6.55 4.63 -17.94
CA ALA A 26 7.94 4.83 -17.53
C ALA A 26 8.77 5.71 -18.49
N ASP A 27 8.22 6.10 -19.66
CA ASP A 27 8.82 7.03 -20.62
C ASP A 27 10.26 6.68 -21.02
N GLY A 28 10.53 5.37 -21.14
CA GLY A 28 11.85 4.82 -21.49
C GLY A 28 12.83 4.66 -20.32
N ARG A 29 12.43 5.01 -19.08
CA ARG A 29 13.19 4.70 -17.86
C ARG A 29 13.00 3.24 -17.44
N LYS A 30 14.06 2.63 -16.91
CA LYS A 30 14.04 1.31 -16.28
C LYS A 30 13.66 1.43 -14.82
N LEU A 31 12.40 1.13 -14.50
CA LEU A 31 11.91 1.20 -13.13
C LEU A 31 12.01 -0.18 -12.48
N ALA A 32 12.67 -0.26 -11.33
CA ALA A 32 12.55 -1.40 -10.43
C ALA A 32 11.50 -1.07 -9.37
N VAL A 33 10.56 -1.98 -9.15
CA VAL A 33 9.47 -1.77 -8.18
C VAL A 33 9.55 -2.84 -7.11
N LEU A 34 9.49 -2.40 -5.86
CA LEU A 34 9.35 -3.26 -4.69
C LEU A 34 8.01 -2.96 -4.02
N VAL A 35 7.09 -3.93 -4.04
CA VAL A 35 5.79 -3.79 -3.41
C VAL A 35 5.76 -4.56 -2.11
N ASN A 36 5.61 -3.86 -0.99
CA ASN A 36 5.44 -4.47 0.31
C ASN A 36 3.95 -4.64 0.63
N GLU A 37 3.34 -5.72 0.15
CA GLU A 37 1.98 -6.12 0.50
C GLU A 37 1.94 -7.56 1.02
N PHE A 38 1.16 -7.79 2.08
CA PHE A 38 0.75 -9.15 2.46
C PHE A 38 -0.21 -9.71 1.40
N GLY A 39 0.17 -10.81 0.76
CA GLY A 39 -0.66 -11.53 -0.19
C GLY A 39 -0.44 -11.11 -1.65
N GLN A 40 -0.01 -12.07 -2.46
CA GLN A 40 0.03 -12.05 -3.93
C GLN A 40 -1.28 -11.46 -4.53
N LEU A 41 -1.37 -10.66 -5.60
CA LEU A 41 -0.48 -9.80 -6.39
C LEU A 41 -1.12 -8.38 -6.42
N PRO A 42 -0.34 -7.29 -6.60
CA PRO A 42 -0.87 -5.99 -7.00
C PRO A 42 -0.32 -5.45 -8.35
N ILE A 43 0.73 -6.07 -8.92
CA ILE A 43 1.23 -5.71 -10.25
C ILE A 43 0.53 -6.62 -11.25
N ASP A 44 -0.13 -6.04 -12.26
CA ASP A 44 -0.82 -6.81 -13.30
C ASP A 44 0.20 -7.73 -13.99
N GLU A 45 -0.07 -9.04 -14.09
CA GLU A 45 0.84 -10.03 -14.69
C GLU A 45 1.19 -9.69 -16.15
N ASP A 46 0.24 -9.08 -16.87
CA ASP A 46 0.43 -8.54 -18.22
C ASP A 46 1.54 -7.48 -18.31
N LEU A 47 1.87 -6.79 -17.20
CA LEU A 47 2.97 -5.82 -17.15
C LEU A 47 4.34 -6.51 -16.97
N ILE A 48 4.37 -7.69 -16.37
CA ILE A 48 5.60 -8.45 -16.11
C ILE A 48 6.08 -9.12 -17.41
N GLU A 49 5.15 -9.64 -18.22
CA GLU A 49 5.48 -10.33 -19.47
C GLU A 49 5.65 -9.40 -20.69
N ALA A 50 5.17 -8.15 -20.65
CA ALA A 50 5.15 -7.26 -21.82
C ALA A 50 6.42 -6.38 -22.02
N GLN A 51 7.37 -6.36 -21.07
CA GLN A 51 8.58 -5.55 -21.17
C GLN A 51 9.83 -6.33 -20.74
N ASP A 52 10.26 -7.27 -21.58
CA ASP A 52 11.46 -8.13 -21.41
C ASP A 52 12.80 -7.38 -21.17
N ASP A 53 12.85 -6.03 -21.16
CA ASP A 53 14.10 -5.25 -21.02
C ASP A 53 14.06 -4.02 -20.06
N THR A 54 12.89 -3.64 -19.54
CA THR A 54 12.69 -2.36 -18.81
C THR A 54 12.09 -2.48 -17.42
N LEU A 55 11.64 -3.68 -17.03
CA LEU A 55 10.81 -3.86 -15.86
C LEU A 55 11.34 -5.04 -15.03
N ILE A 56 11.89 -4.75 -13.85
CA ILE A 56 12.34 -5.78 -12.91
C ILE A 56 11.45 -5.67 -11.68
N SER A 57 10.36 -6.43 -11.70
CA SER A 57 9.49 -6.63 -10.54
C SER A 57 10.10 -7.71 -9.67
N ILE A 58 10.55 -7.35 -8.46
CA ILE A 58 10.91 -8.35 -7.44
C ILE A 58 9.81 -8.32 -6.39
N THR A 59 8.98 -9.37 -6.41
CA THR A 59 8.05 -9.65 -5.32
C THR A 59 8.84 -10.33 -4.22
N GLY A 60 9.03 -9.67 -3.07
CA GLY A 60 9.81 -10.22 -1.97
C GLY A 60 9.47 -9.61 -0.62
N GLY A 61 8.99 -10.48 0.29
CA GLY A 61 9.18 -10.40 1.74
C GLY A 61 8.40 -9.33 2.51
N CYS A 62 7.62 -9.77 3.50
CA CYS A 62 6.90 -8.91 4.45
C CYS A 62 7.82 -7.89 5.17
N VAL A 63 7.90 -6.65 4.68
CA VAL A 63 8.70 -5.56 5.30
C VAL A 63 8.12 -5.13 6.65
N CYS A 64 6.88 -5.48 6.96
CA CYS A 64 6.25 -5.09 8.24
C CYS A 64 6.33 -6.13 9.37
N CYS A 65 6.86 -7.34 9.13
CA CYS A 65 6.98 -8.35 10.21
C CYS A 65 8.32 -9.08 10.28
N SER A 66 9.21 -8.93 9.29
CA SER A 66 10.52 -9.58 9.31
C SER A 66 11.54 -8.67 8.65
N TYR A 67 12.42 -8.11 9.49
CA TYR A 67 13.75 -7.60 9.16
C TYR A 67 13.89 -6.65 7.95
N GLY A 68 14.37 -5.43 8.22
CA GLY A 68 14.96 -4.54 7.20
C GLY A 68 16.10 -5.17 6.38
N ASN A 69 16.57 -6.37 6.72
CA ASN A 69 17.54 -7.15 5.97
C ASN A 69 17.02 -7.58 4.59
N ASP A 70 15.74 -7.96 4.45
CA ASP A 70 15.17 -8.40 3.17
C ASP A 70 15.03 -7.24 2.19
N LEU A 71 14.61 -6.07 2.68
CA LEU A 71 14.57 -4.82 1.92
C LEU A 71 15.97 -4.41 1.44
N ILE A 72 16.96 -4.44 2.35
CA ILE A 72 18.36 -4.12 2.02
C ILE A 72 18.88 -5.10 0.96
N GLU A 73 18.67 -6.40 1.12
CA GLU A 73 19.15 -7.40 0.17
C GLU A 73 18.51 -7.24 -1.21
N ALA A 74 17.19 -7.02 -1.27
CA ALA A 74 16.48 -6.75 -2.51
C ALA A 74 17.03 -5.50 -3.21
N MET A 75 17.16 -4.39 -2.49
CA MET A 75 17.74 -3.16 -3.03
C MET A 75 19.18 -3.35 -3.49
N MET A 76 20.03 -4.01 -2.69
CA MET A 76 21.42 -4.29 -3.05
C MET A 76 21.54 -5.22 -4.26
N SER A 77 20.57 -6.11 -4.47
CA SER A 77 20.49 -6.91 -5.70
C SER A 77 20.23 -6.03 -6.92
N MET A 78 19.38 -5.01 -6.80
CA MET A 78 19.07 -4.06 -7.88
C MET A 78 20.28 -3.23 -8.30
N LEU A 79 21.17 -2.89 -7.37
CA LEU A 79 22.45 -2.24 -7.71
C LEU A 79 23.37 -3.11 -8.58
N ARG A 80 23.23 -4.43 -8.50
CA ARG A 80 24.05 -5.42 -9.21
C ARG A 80 23.42 -5.92 -10.52
N MET A 81 22.22 -5.46 -10.86
CA MET A 81 21.54 -5.87 -12.09
C MET A 81 22.25 -5.33 -13.33
N GLU A 82 22.20 -6.11 -14.42
CA GLU A 82 22.63 -5.71 -15.75
C GLU A 82 21.49 -6.02 -16.75
N PRO A 83 20.82 -5.01 -17.32
CA PRO A 83 21.01 -3.58 -17.09
C PRO A 83 20.50 -3.12 -15.72
N ARG A 84 21.24 -2.20 -15.09
CA ARG A 84 20.84 -1.57 -13.82
C ARG A 84 19.59 -0.69 -14.02
N PRO A 85 18.62 -0.68 -13.09
CA PRO A 85 17.49 0.25 -13.16
C PRO A 85 17.94 1.71 -13.02
N ASP A 86 17.15 2.61 -13.61
CA ASP A 86 17.34 4.06 -13.50
C ASP A 86 16.75 4.60 -12.20
N HIS A 87 15.72 3.93 -11.66
CA HIS A 87 14.99 4.36 -10.47
C HIS A 87 14.37 3.17 -9.72
N ILE A 88 14.31 3.24 -8.39
CA ILE A 88 13.58 2.27 -7.56
C ILE A 88 12.32 2.94 -6.99
N VAL A 89 11.17 2.30 -7.14
CA VAL A 89 9.92 2.69 -6.48
C VAL A 89 9.58 1.67 -5.41
N ILE A 90 9.41 2.11 -4.17
CA ILE A 90 9.04 1.24 -3.05
C ILE A 90 7.61 1.59 -2.62
N GLU A 91 6.66 0.68 -2.83
CA GLU A 91 5.32 0.82 -2.28
C GLU A 91 5.28 0.32 -0.83
N ALA A 92 4.97 1.23 0.09
CA ALA A 92 4.69 0.91 1.48
C ALA A 92 3.27 0.33 1.62
N SER A 93 3.10 -0.64 2.53
CA SER A 93 1.78 -1.10 2.95
C SER A 93 0.91 0.07 3.40
N GLY A 94 -0.42 -0.04 3.22
CA GLY A 94 -1.32 1.08 3.54
C GLY A 94 -1.36 1.50 5.01
N VAL A 95 -0.78 0.72 5.92
CA VAL A 95 -0.61 1.05 7.34
C VAL A 95 0.85 1.35 7.72
N ALA A 96 1.77 1.21 6.78
CA ALA A 96 3.19 1.50 7.01
C ALA A 96 3.47 3.00 6.89
N LEU A 97 4.53 3.45 7.57
CA LEU A 97 5.01 4.83 7.46
C LEU A 97 6.11 4.90 6.40
N PRO A 98 5.91 5.66 5.29
CA PRO A 98 6.92 5.78 4.25
C PRO A 98 8.18 6.49 4.76
N GLY A 99 8.09 7.33 5.80
CA GLY A 99 9.26 7.94 6.45
C GLY A 99 10.26 6.92 7.00
N GLY A 100 9.82 5.75 7.45
CA GLY A 100 10.73 4.68 7.91
C GLY A 100 11.56 4.08 6.76
N ILE A 101 10.95 3.96 5.57
CA ILE A 101 11.64 3.54 4.35
C ILE A 101 12.64 4.63 3.94
N ALA A 102 12.20 5.89 3.89
CA ALA A 102 13.03 7.04 3.58
C ALA A 102 14.27 7.17 4.48
N ALA A 103 14.09 7.01 5.79
CA ALA A 103 15.18 6.99 6.76
C ALA A 103 16.16 5.84 6.49
N SER A 104 15.65 4.64 6.17
CA SER A 104 16.48 3.48 5.86
C SER A 104 17.31 3.70 4.59
N VAL A 105 16.68 4.17 3.50
CA VAL A 105 17.34 4.48 2.22
C VAL A 105 18.47 5.50 2.43
N SER A 106 18.24 6.54 3.24
CA SER A 106 19.21 7.60 3.48
C SER A 106 20.50 7.14 4.18
N LEU A 107 20.48 5.95 4.78
CA LEU A 107 21.63 5.33 5.45
C LEU A 107 22.33 4.28 4.58
N MET A 108 21.79 3.94 3.40
CA MET A 108 22.33 2.91 2.52
C MET A 108 23.26 3.49 1.45
N ASP A 109 24.49 3.00 1.40
CA ASP A 109 25.44 3.37 0.35
C ASP A 109 24.94 2.91 -1.04
N GLY A 110 25.06 3.79 -2.03
CA GLY A 110 24.68 3.52 -3.42
C GLY A 110 23.26 3.93 -3.80
N PHE A 111 22.44 4.33 -2.83
CA PHE A 111 21.07 4.83 -3.05
C PHE A 111 20.91 6.28 -2.61
N GLU A 112 20.07 7.03 -3.30
CA GLU A 112 19.65 8.36 -2.88
C GLU A 112 18.13 8.41 -2.75
N LEU A 113 17.64 9.02 -1.68
CA LEU A 113 16.21 9.22 -1.50
C LEU A 113 15.76 10.31 -2.47
N ASP A 114 14.93 9.94 -3.44
CA ASP A 114 14.34 10.87 -4.41
C ASP A 114 13.18 11.65 -3.80
N GLY A 115 12.34 10.99 -2.99
CA GLY A 115 11.22 11.62 -2.32
C GLY A 115 10.22 10.63 -1.72
N VAL A 116 9.30 11.17 -0.94
CA VAL A 116 8.16 10.46 -0.35
C VAL A 116 6.86 10.97 -0.97
N VAL A 117 6.16 10.09 -1.69
CA VAL A 117 4.88 10.40 -2.34
C VAL A 117 3.76 9.72 -1.59
N VAL A 118 2.76 10.47 -1.15
CA VAL A 118 1.66 9.95 -0.35
C VAL A 118 0.34 10.10 -1.08
N MET A 119 -0.29 8.96 -1.35
CA MET A 119 -1.56 8.92 -2.04
C MET A 119 -2.72 8.91 -1.04
N THR A 120 -3.70 9.78 -1.24
CA THR A 120 -4.85 9.98 -0.35
C THR A 120 -6.15 9.84 -1.12
N ASP A 121 -7.20 9.36 -0.45
CA ASP A 121 -8.56 9.31 -0.99
C ASP A 121 -9.29 10.61 -0.60
N ALA A 122 -9.61 11.45 -1.58
CA ALA A 122 -10.29 12.73 -1.36
C ALA A 122 -11.64 12.58 -0.66
N GLU A 123 -12.36 11.47 -0.85
CA GLU A 123 -13.66 11.22 -0.22
C GLU A 123 -13.52 10.93 1.29
N THR A 124 -12.42 10.30 1.70
CA THR A 124 -12.33 9.68 3.04
C THR A 124 -11.21 10.21 3.92
N VAL A 125 -10.15 10.81 3.38
CA VAL A 125 -8.90 11.11 4.11
C VAL A 125 -9.14 11.92 5.37
N ARG A 126 -9.93 13.00 5.30
CA ARG A 126 -10.20 13.87 6.47
C ARG A 126 -10.97 13.15 7.57
N ARG A 127 -11.92 12.28 7.20
CA ARG A 127 -12.69 11.48 8.15
C ARG A 127 -11.82 10.41 8.81
N GLN A 128 -10.92 9.81 8.03
CA GLN A 128 -10.00 8.79 8.53
C GLN A 128 -8.91 9.40 9.42
N ALA A 129 -8.39 10.57 9.08
CA ALA A 129 -7.44 11.31 9.92
C ALA A 129 -8.06 11.69 11.28
N ALA A 130 -9.36 11.97 11.33
CA ALA A 130 -10.06 12.26 12.59
C ALA A 130 -10.44 11.01 13.42
N ASN A 131 -10.01 9.81 13.02
CA ASN A 131 -10.33 8.57 13.75
C ASN A 131 -9.25 8.26 14.79
N ASP A 132 -9.65 8.04 16.05
CA ASP A 132 -8.74 7.83 17.18
C ASP A 132 -7.76 6.65 17.03
N TYR A 133 -8.05 5.67 16.17
CA TYR A 133 -7.22 4.48 16.01
C TYR A 133 -6.22 4.58 14.84
N ILE A 134 -6.58 5.31 13.78
CA ILE A 134 -5.82 5.34 12.53
C ILE A 134 -5.34 6.74 12.16
N GLY A 135 -5.86 7.78 12.83
CA GLY A 135 -5.60 9.18 12.57
C GLY A 135 -4.12 9.50 12.62
N ASP A 136 -3.46 9.14 13.71
CA ASP A 136 -2.02 9.32 13.90
C ASP A 136 -1.18 8.71 12.77
N THR A 137 -1.60 7.57 12.21
CA THR A 137 -0.89 6.93 11.10
C THR A 137 -1.03 7.76 9.82
N ILE A 138 -2.22 8.26 9.55
CA ILE A 138 -2.51 9.08 8.36
C ILE A 138 -1.81 10.44 8.48
N GLU A 139 -1.90 11.09 9.63
CA GLU A 139 -1.23 12.36 9.89
C GLU A 139 0.29 12.22 9.74
N ARG A 140 0.88 11.14 10.26
CA ARG A 140 2.32 10.85 10.06
C ARG A 140 2.66 10.61 8.60
N GLN A 141 1.88 9.79 7.88
CA GLN A 141 2.06 9.59 6.44
C GLN A 141 2.04 10.93 5.70
N LEU A 142 1.05 11.79 5.96
CA LEU A 142 0.95 13.13 5.35
C LEU A 142 2.14 14.02 5.69
N SER A 143 2.61 14.00 6.93
CA SER A 143 3.75 14.81 7.38
C SER A 143 5.08 14.37 6.76
N ASP A 144 5.22 13.09 6.40
CA ASP A 144 6.40 12.54 5.74
C ASP A 144 6.48 12.93 4.25
N ALA A 145 5.39 13.40 3.65
CA ALA A 145 5.27 13.57 2.20
C ALA A 145 6.01 14.79 1.66
N ASP A 146 6.66 14.61 0.51
CA ASP A 146 7.11 15.69 -0.40
C ASP A 146 6.05 16.01 -1.45
N LEU A 147 5.20 15.03 -1.76
CA LEU A 147 4.06 15.17 -2.67
C LEU A 147 2.88 14.38 -2.13
N VAL A 148 1.74 15.05 -2.01
CA VAL A 148 0.44 14.43 -1.75
C VAL A 148 -0.34 14.34 -3.05
N LEU A 149 -0.71 13.13 -3.42
CA LEU A 149 -1.68 12.89 -4.49
C LEU A 149 -3.07 12.78 -3.87
N LEU A 150 -3.91 13.79 -4.10
CA LEU A 150 -5.31 13.81 -3.72
C LEU A 150 -6.13 13.08 -4.77
N ASN A 151 -6.20 11.74 -4.66
CA ASN A 151 -6.83 10.86 -5.63
C ASN A 151 -8.34 10.76 -5.41
N LYS A 152 -9.05 10.30 -6.45
CA LYS A 152 -10.53 10.23 -6.50
C LYS A 152 -11.17 11.61 -6.37
N ALA A 153 -10.50 12.63 -6.90
CA ALA A 153 -10.98 14.00 -6.86
C ALA A 153 -12.32 14.18 -7.59
N ASP A 154 -12.68 13.26 -8.49
CA ASP A 154 -13.96 13.18 -9.18
C ASP A 154 -15.14 12.80 -8.28
N LEU A 155 -14.90 12.18 -7.11
CA LEU A 155 -15.94 11.74 -6.18
C LEU A 155 -16.41 12.83 -5.21
N VAL A 156 -15.75 14.00 -5.22
CA VAL A 156 -16.02 15.09 -4.29
C VAL A 156 -16.30 16.39 -5.04
N SER A 157 -17.05 17.30 -4.42
CA SER A 157 -17.34 18.60 -5.02
C SER A 157 -16.11 19.51 -5.04
N ALA A 158 -16.12 20.52 -5.91
CA ALA A 158 -15.05 21.52 -5.97
C ALA A 158 -14.85 22.27 -4.64
N SER A 159 -15.93 22.50 -3.88
CA SER A 159 -15.83 23.13 -2.55
C SER A 159 -15.19 22.20 -1.53
N GLN A 160 -15.55 20.91 -1.55
CA GLN A 160 -14.93 19.90 -0.68
C GLN A 160 -13.43 19.76 -0.98
N LEU A 161 -13.03 19.82 -2.26
CA LEU A 161 -11.61 19.81 -2.65
C LEU A 161 -10.85 21.01 -2.10
N GLN A 162 -11.41 22.23 -2.21
CA GLN A 162 -10.76 23.43 -1.66
C GLN A 162 -10.60 23.35 -0.14
N ASP A 163 -11.63 22.86 0.55
CA ASP A 163 -11.57 22.64 2.00
C ASP A 163 -10.52 21.58 2.38
N LEU A 164 -10.38 20.52 1.57
CA LEU A 164 -9.38 19.48 1.77
C LEU A 164 -7.97 19.99 1.52
N GLU A 165 -7.74 20.78 0.48
CA GLU A 165 -6.43 21.39 0.20
C GLU A 165 -6.00 22.30 1.35
N THR A 166 -6.92 23.12 1.86
CA THR A 166 -6.66 23.97 3.03
C THR A 166 -6.32 23.12 4.27
N TRP A 167 -7.00 21.99 4.46
CA TRP A 167 -6.68 21.05 5.53
C TRP A 167 -5.30 20.40 5.33
N MET A 168 -4.92 20.08 4.09
CA MET A 168 -3.61 19.51 3.75
C MET A 168 -2.47 20.49 4.02
N GLU A 169 -2.65 21.80 3.86
CA GLU A 169 -1.61 22.79 4.23
C GLU A 169 -1.17 22.67 5.70
N THR A 170 -2.07 22.23 6.58
CA THR A 170 -1.75 21.99 8.00
C THR A 170 -1.13 20.60 8.24
N ASN A 171 -1.59 19.58 7.52
CA ASN A 171 -1.25 18.17 7.80
C ASN A 171 -0.08 17.64 6.95
N ALA A 172 0.21 18.28 5.82
CA ALA A 172 1.31 17.99 4.91
C ALA A 172 2.02 19.30 4.52
N PRO A 173 2.54 20.08 5.49
CA PRO A 173 3.01 21.46 5.25
C PRO A 173 4.21 21.58 4.31
N GLN A 174 4.92 20.48 4.06
CA GLN A 174 6.10 20.42 3.19
C GLN A 174 5.78 19.84 1.80
N ALA A 175 4.54 19.34 1.60
CA ALA A 175 4.20 18.60 0.41
C ALA A 175 3.59 19.50 -0.67
N GLY A 176 3.98 19.29 -1.92
CA GLY A 176 3.15 19.70 -3.05
C GLY A 176 1.84 18.91 -3.05
N ILE A 177 0.74 19.50 -3.53
CA ILE A 177 -0.55 18.81 -3.63
C ILE A 177 -0.96 18.73 -5.09
N VAL A 178 -1.27 17.52 -5.55
CA VAL A 178 -1.75 17.28 -6.92
C VAL A 178 -3.04 16.47 -6.87
N ARG A 179 -4.09 16.99 -7.50
CA ARG A 179 -5.36 16.27 -7.67
C ARG A 179 -5.19 15.21 -8.76
N THR A 180 -5.69 14.01 -8.50
CA THR A 180 -5.65 12.91 -9.46
C THR A 180 -6.98 12.18 -9.50
N VAL A 181 -7.22 11.51 -10.63
CA VAL A 181 -8.32 10.56 -10.84
C VAL A 181 -7.66 9.29 -11.34
N HIS A 182 -8.03 8.14 -10.77
CA HIS A 182 -7.40 6.83 -11.06
C HIS A 182 -5.86 6.80 -10.91
N GLY A 183 -5.28 7.69 -10.10
CA GLY A 183 -3.82 7.79 -9.95
C GLY A 183 -3.09 8.30 -11.20
N GLU A 184 -3.81 8.85 -12.18
CA GLU A 184 -3.21 9.39 -13.40
C GLU A 184 -2.47 10.70 -13.10
N VAL A 185 -1.15 10.66 -13.27
CA VAL A 185 -0.26 11.81 -13.13
C VAL A 185 1.01 11.56 -13.94
N PRO A 186 1.64 12.58 -14.56
CA PRO A 186 2.89 12.37 -15.28
C PRO A 186 3.97 11.81 -14.37
N THR A 187 4.71 10.80 -14.83
CA THR A 187 5.79 10.15 -14.05
C THR A 187 6.86 11.16 -13.64
N SER A 188 7.10 12.18 -14.47
CA SER A 188 8.00 13.30 -14.19
C SER A 188 7.59 14.18 -13.01
N VAL A 189 6.36 14.07 -12.49
CA VAL A 189 5.92 14.76 -11.27
C VAL A 189 6.26 13.94 -10.03
N ILE A 190 6.26 12.61 -10.15
CA ILE A 190 6.54 11.67 -9.05
C ILE A 190 8.03 11.43 -8.90
N LEU A 191 8.77 11.32 -10.01
CA LEU A 191 10.19 10.96 -10.05
C LEU A 191 11.04 12.19 -10.42
N GLN A 192 10.78 13.31 -9.72
CA GLN A 192 11.35 14.62 -10.05
C GLN A 192 12.60 15.00 -9.24
N GLY A 193 13.00 14.21 -8.25
CA GLY A 193 14.11 14.55 -7.35
C GLY A 193 13.74 15.65 -6.38
N PHE A 194 12.95 15.32 -5.35
CA PHE A 194 12.53 16.26 -4.31
C PHE A 194 13.66 16.69 -3.37
N ASP A 195 14.74 15.92 -3.30
CA ASP A 195 15.90 16.15 -2.41
C ASP A 195 15.47 16.41 -0.94
N PRO A 196 14.72 15.47 -0.32
CA PRO A 196 14.18 15.69 1.02
C PRO A 196 15.29 15.71 2.09
N ASP A 197 15.13 16.57 3.10
CA ASP A 197 16.02 16.59 4.27
C ASP A 197 15.86 15.27 5.07
N PRO A 198 16.91 14.42 5.16
CA PRO A 198 16.84 13.17 5.88
C PRO A 198 16.50 13.33 7.37
N ALA A 199 16.77 14.51 7.96
CA ALA A 199 16.43 14.80 9.35
C ALA A 199 14.92 14.80 9.60
N ARG A 200 14.08 15.01 8.56
CA ARG A 200 12.62 14.93 8.67
C ARG A 200 12.15 13.56 9.17
N PHE A 201 12.88 12.51 8.82
CA PHE A 201 12.49 11.13 9.09
C PHE A 201 13.13 10.55 10.35
N SER A 202 13.91 11.34 11.12
CA SER A 202 14.70 10.84 12.26
C SER A 202 13.85 10.31 13.43
N GLY A 203 12.52 10.50 13.41
CA GLY A 203 11.56 9.96 14.37
C GLY A 203 10.71 8.78 13.85
N ALA A 204 10.91 8.33 12.60
CA ALA A 204 10.07 7.32 11.96
C ALA A 204 10.40 5.86 12.38
N THR A 205 11.19 5.67 13.45
CA THR A 205 11.56 4.34 13.94
C THR A 205 10.50 3.80 14.92
N HIS A 206 9.81 2.74 14.50
CA HIS A 206 9.09 1.75 15.32
C HIS A 206 8.14 2.25 16.43
N ASP A 207 7.02 2.90 16.09
CA ASP A 207 5.89 3.01 17.04
C ASP A 207 4.49 2.76 16.43
N SER A 208 4.34 2.70 15.11
CA SER A 208 3.01 2.61 14.46
C SER A 208 2.50 1.18 14.17
N ILE A 209 3.33 0.14 14.33
CA ILE A 209 2.86 -1.25 14.20
C ILE A 209 1.98 -1.64 15.41
N ALA A 210 2.09 -0.94 16.54
CA ALA A 210 1.25 -1.20 17.71
C ALA A 210 -0.24 -0.83 17.51
N ALA A 211 -0.58 -0.12 16.43
CA ALA A 211 -1.94 0.33 16.14
C ALA A 211 -2.74 -0.65 15.26
N PHE A 212 -2.15 -1.70 14.70
CA PHE A 212 -2.85 -2.65 13.84
C PHE A 212 -2.49 -4.09 14.18
N ALA A 213 -3.50 -4.96 14.21
CA ALA A 213 -3.31 -6.40 14.36
C ALA A 213 -3.55 -7.09 13.01
N SER A 214 -2.67 -8.01 12.64
CA SER A 214 -2.81 -8.82 11.43
C SER A 214 -2.82 -10.30 11.77
N GLU A 215 -3.74 -11.05 11.18
CA GLU A 215 -3.85 -12.51 11.32
C GLU A 215 -4.11 -13.13 9.95
N VAL A 216 -3.63 -14.36 9.76
CA VAL A 216 -4.00 -15.17 8.60
C VAL A 216 -5.12 -16.11 9.01
N LEU A 217 -6.20 -16.12 8.24
CA LEU A 217 -7.31 -17.02 8.42
C LEU A 217 -7.24 -18.16 7.40
N ASP A 218 -7.01 -19.37 7.91
CA ASP A 218 -6.98 -20.58 7.12
C ASP A 218 -8.37 -21.22 7.02
N PHE A 219 -8.64 -21.88 5.90
CA PHE A 219 -9.93 -22.53 5.62
C PHE A 219 -9.77 -24.04 5.61
N SER A 220 -10.60 -24.72 6.39
CA SER A 220 -10.66 -26.19 6.48
C SER A 220 -11.77 -26.79 5.60
N GLY A 221 -12.68 -25.95 5.09
CA GLY A 221 -13.82 -26.34 4.28
C GLY A 221 -14.26 -25.24 3.34
N ILE A 222 -15.26 -25.57 2.52
CA ILE A 222 -15.82 -24.67 1.52
C ILE A 222 -16.67 -23.59 2.19
N VAL A 223 -16.60 -22.36 1.66
CA VAL A 223 -17.39 -21.20 2.10
C VAL A 223 -18.10 -20.52 0.93
N ASP A 224 -19.11 -19.72 1.25
CA ASP A 224 -19.69 -18.74 0.32
C ASP A 224 -18.82 -17.47 0.34
N ALA A 225 -18.25 -17.11 -0.80
CA ALA A 225 -17.29 -16.00 -0.88
C ALA A 225 -17.91 -14.64 -0.58
N ASP A 226 -19.16 -14.40 -1.00
CA ASP A 226 -19.86 -13.13 -0.76
C ASP A 226 -20.27 -13.01 0.72
N ALA A 227 -20.77 -14.09 1.33
CA ALA A 227 -21.08 -14.10 2.76
C ALA A 227 -19.83 -13.91 3.63
N CYS A 228 -18.70 -14.51 3.22
CA CYS A 228 -17.41 -14.34 3.88
C CYS A 228 -16.92 -12.89 3.78
N ALA A 229 -16.95 -12.31 2.58
CA ALA A 229 -16.57 -10.91 2.34
C ALA A 229 -17.49 -9.93 3.08
N GLN A 230 -18.80 -10.20 3.15
CA GLN A 230 -19.76 -9.42 3.92
C GLN A 230 -19.47 -9.47 5.42
N THR A 231 -19.08 -10.64 5.95
CA THR A 231 -18.67 -10.80 7.35
C THR A 231 -17.44 -9.96 7.66
N PHE A 232 -16.44 -9.98 6.79
CA PHE A 232 -15.24 -9.15 6.96
C PHE A 232 -15.52 -7.65 6.82
N ALA A 233 -16.56 -7.27 6.08
CA ALA A 233 -17.00 -5.89 5.94
C ALA A 233 -17.83 -5.39 7.14
N ASP A 234 -18.14 -6.26 8.12
CA ASP A 234 -18.91 -5.90 9.30
C ASP A 234 -18.07 -5.00 10.23
N PRO A 235 -18.55 -3.77 10.55
CA PRO A 235 -17.84 -2.86 11.44
C PRO A 235 -17.54 -3.41 12.84
N CYS A 236 -18.25 -4.44 13.31
CA CYS A 236 -18.02 -5.01 14.65
C CYS A 236 -16.63 -5.66 14.81
N PHE A 237 -16.02 -6.11 13.72
CA PHE A 237 -14.67 -6.72 13.75
C PHE A 237 -13.53 -5.72 13.58
N ASN A 238 -13.84 -4.44 13.34
CA ASN A 238 -12.87 -3.36 13.12
C ASN A 238 -11.81 -3.68 12.05
N LEU A 239 -12.18 -4.49 11.06
CA LEU A 239 -11.31 -4.83 9.94
C LEU A 239 -11.16 -3.61 9.03
N VAL A 240 -9.92 -3.21 8.80
CA VAL A 240 -9.57 -2.19 7.82
C VAL A 240 -9.36 -2.80 6.44
N ARG A 241 -8.90 -4.05 6.40
CA ARG A 241 -8.71 -4.82 5.17
C ARG A 241 -8.85 -6.32 5.42
N ALA A 242 -9.43 -7.03 4.45
CA ALA A 242 -9.28 -8.46 4.30
C ALA A 242 -8.95 -8.76 2.83
N LYS A 243 -7.91 -9.55 2.56
CA LYS A 243 -7.57 -9.96 1.19
C LYS A 243 -7.02 -11.37 1.19
N GLY A 244 -7.43 -12.18 0.21
CA GLY A 244 -6.90 -13.51 0.00
C GLY A 244 -7.88 -14.39 -0.76
N PHE A 245 -7.71 -15.70 -0.62
CA PHE A 245 -8.43 -16.69 -1.42
C PHE A 245 -9.26 -17.60 -0.51
N VAL A 246 -10.52 -17.77 -0.88
CA VAL A 246 -11.44 -18.64 -0.14
C VAL A 246 -11.85 -19.83 -1.01
N PRO A 247 -11.86 -21.06 -0.47
CA PRO A 247 -12.32 -22.23 -1.20
C PRO A 247 -13.83 -22.20 -1.32
N THR A 248 -14.35 -22.21 -2.54
CA THR A 248 -15.80 -22.26 -2.84
C THR A 248 -16.16 -23.58 -3.54
N VAL A 249 -17.44 -23.83 -3.77
CA VAL A 249 -17.91 -25.00 -4.54
C VAL A 249 -17.40 -25.00 -5.98
N ASP A 250 -17.12 -23.82 -6.55
CA ASP A 250 -16.69 -23.62 -7.93
C ASP A 250 -15.16 -23.47 -8.05
N GLY A 251 -14.41 -23.72 -6.98
CA GLY A 251 -12.96 -23.51 -6.90
C GLY A 251 -12.57 -22.34 -6.00
N LEU A 252 -11.32 -21.88 -6.10
CA LEU A 252 -10.86 -20.74 -5.31
C LEU A 252 -11.42 -19.42 -5.86
N ARG A 253 -11.83 -18.53 -4.97
CA ARG A 253 -12.26 -17.17 -5.30
C ARG A 253 -11.43 -16.17 -4.52
N ALA A 254 -11.02 -15.10 -5.19
CA ALA A 254 -10.32 -14.00 -4.56
C ALA A 254 -11.34 -13.07 -3.89
N ILE A 255 -11.08 -12.72 -2.64
CA ILE A 255 -11.87 -11.72 -1.90
C ILE A 255 -10.99 -10.51 -1.58
N GLN A 256 -11.57 -9.33 -1.71
CA GLN A 256 -10.95 -8.09 -1.29
C GLN A 256 -11.98 -7.23 -0.57
N VAL A 257 -11.69 -6.88 0.67
CA VAL A 257 -12.52 -6.07 1.55
C VAL A 257 -11.71 -4.87 2.03
N VAL A 258 -12.29 -3.68 1.91
CA VAL A 258 -11.72 -2.43 2.44
C VAL A 258 -12.83 -1.66 3.16
N GLY A 259 -12.72 -1.59 4.48
CA GLY A 259 -13.78 -1.08 5.35
C GLY A 259 -15.10 -1.82 5.09
N ARG A 260 -16.09 -1.14 4.50
CA ARG A 260 -17.44 -1.69 4.26
C ARG A 260 -17.69 -2.13 2.81
N ARG A 261 -16.72 -1.93 1.91
CA ARG A 261 -16.84 -2.30 0.50
C ARG A 261 -16.08 -3.59 0.26
N TRP A 262 -16.64 -4.49 -0.54
CA TRP A 262 -15.95 -5.71 -0.95
C TRP A 262 -16.17 -6.02 -2.43
N ALA A 263 -15.28 -6.85 -2.96
CA ALA A 263 -15.37 -7.45 -4.27
C ALA A 263 -14.93 -8.91 -4.20
N VAL A 264 -15.55 -9.75 -5.04
CA VAL A 264 -15.19 -11.16 -5.23
C VAL A 264 -14.89 -11.39 -6.69
N SER A 265 -13.73 -11.96 -7.01
CA SER A 265 -13.31 -12.28 -8.37
C SER A 265 -12.79 -13.71 -8.48
N ASP A 266 -12.41 -14.13 -9.67
CA ASP A 266 -11.75 -15.42 -9.87
C ASP A 266 -10.34 -15.40 -9.25
N ALA A 267 -9.90 -16.55 -8.75
CA ALA A 267 -8.54 -16.73 -8.24
C ALA A 267 -7.58 -17.21 -9.35
N PRO A 268 -6.29 -16.84 -9.29
CA PRO A 268 -5.24 -17.43 -10.14
C PRO A 268 -5.11 -18.95 -9.97
N GLU A 269 -4.55 -19.63 -10.98
CA GLU A 269 -4.41 -21.11 -10.98
C GLU A 269 -3.47 -21.63 -9.87
N ASP A 270 -2.50 -20.82 -9.42
CA ASP A 270 -1.50 -21.15 -8.40
C ASP A 270 -1.86 -20.61 -6.99
N ALA A 271 -3.06 -20.06 -6.83
CA ALA A 271 -3.51 -19.47 -5.57
C ALA A 271 -3.62 -20.52 -4.44
N VAL A 272 -3.22 -20.10 -3.23
CA VAL A 272 -3.33 -20.92 -2.02
C VAL A 272 -4.46 -20.38 -1.14
N PRO A 273 -5.36 -21.22 -0.60
CA PRO A 273 -6.42 -20.77 0.29
C PRO A 273 -5.85 -20.09 1.54
N GLY A 274 -6.45 -18.97 1.93
CA GLY A 274 -6.05 -18.18 3.09
C GLY A 274 -6.41 -16.72 2.91
N VAL A 275 -6.85 -16.07 3.98
CA VAL A 275 -7.21 -14.65 3.96
C VAL A 275 -6.39 -13.91 5.01
N VAL A 276 -5.66 -12.89 4.58
CA VAL A 276 -4.99 -11.96 5.49
C VAL A 276 -6.00 -10.94 5.97
N LEU A 277 -6.18 -10.88 7.28
CA LEU A 277 -7.05 -9.95 7.98
C LEU A 277 -6.19 -8.87 8.64
N ILE A 278 -6.57 -7.60 8.46
CA ILE A 278 -5.94 -6.47 9.11
C ILE A 278 -7.02 -5.69 9.86
N ALA A 279 -6.87 -5.58 11.17
CA ALA A 279 -7.75 -4.82 12.05
C ALA A 279 -7.06 -3.55 12.56
N ALA A 280 -7.83 -2.48 12.71
CA ALA A 280 -7.38 -1.33 13.50
C ALA A 280 -7.43 -1.66 15.00
N GLY A 281 -6.44 -1.18 15.74
CA GLY A 281 -6.21 -1.49 17.16
C GLY A 281 -5.26 -2.68 17.38
N ALA A 282 -4.83 -2.84 18.63
CA ALA A 282 -3.83 -3.84 19.03
C ALA A 282 -4.34 -5.29 19.08
N LYS A 283 -5.63 -5.54 18.79
CA LYS A 283 -6.23 -6.89 18.85
C LYS A 283 -7.25 -7.09 17.73
N LEU A 284 -7.18 -8.25 17.09
CA LEU A 284 -8.12 -8.74 16.09
C LEU A 284 -9.04 -9.79 16.74
N ASP A 285 -10.36 -9.64 16.61
CA ASP A 285 -11.34 -10.60 17.15
C ASP A 285 -11.45 -11.85 16.26
N LEU A 286 -10.36 -12.61 16.18
CA LEU A 286 -10.28 -13.79 15.32
C LEU A 286 -11.28 -14.85 15.74
N ALA A 287 -11.54 -14.98 17.05
CA ALA A 287 -12.52 -15.92 17.59
C ALA A 287 -13.95 -15.55 17.19
N GLY A 288 -14.31 -14.26 17.24
CA GLY A 288 -15.60 -13.78 16.76
C GLY A 288 -15.79 -13.99 15.26
N ILE A 289 -14.74 -13.73 14.48
CA ILE A 289 -14.74 -13.95 13.02
C ILE A 289 -14.92 -15.43 12.70
N LYS A 290 -14.13 -16.33 13.31
CA LYS A 290 -14.28 -17.79 13.14
C LYS A 290 -15.68 -18.26 13.51
N LYS A 291 -16.24 -17.74 14.61
CA LYS A 291 -17.61 -18.08 15.03
C LYS A 291 -18.67 -17.61 14.04
N ALA A 292 -18.49 -16.44 13.42
CA ALA A 292 -19.42 -15.91 12.41
C ALA A 292 -19.37 -16.71 11.10
N LEU A 293 -18.19 -17.21 10.74
CA LEU A 293 -17.97 -18.01 9.52
C LEU A 293 -18.28 -19.52 9.69
N GLY A 294 -18.34 -20.00 10.94
CA GLY A 294 -18.72 -21.39 11.25
C GLY A 294 -17.60 -22.41 11.08
N ASP A 295 -17.96 -23.68 10.93
CA ASP A 295 -17.03 -24.82 10.96
C ASP A 295 -16.11 -24.92 9.73
N SER A 296 -16.27 -24.06 8.71
CA SER A 296 -15.47 -24.06 7.48
C SER A 296 -14.08 -23.41 7.63
N VAL A 297 -13.74 -22.93 8.83
CA VAL A 297 -12.54 -22.14 9.10
C VAL A 297 -11.70 -22.83 10.20
N ALA A 298 -10.38 -22.92 10.01
CA ALA A 298 -9.44 -23.55 10.95
C ALA A 298 -8.95 -22.55 12.01
#